data_AF-A0A426YAP0-F1
#
_entry.id   AF-A0A426YAP0-F1
#
_cell.length_a   1.000
_cell.length_b   1.000
_cell.length_c   1.000
_cell.angle_alpha   90.00
_cell.angle_beta   90.00
_cell.angle_gamma   90.00
#
_symmetry.space_group_name_H-M   'P 1'
#
loop_
_entity.id
_entity.type
_entity.pdbx_description
1 polymer ?
#
loop_
_entity_poly.entity_id
_entity_poly.type
_entity_poly.pdbx_seq_one_letter_code
_entity_poly.pdbx_strand_id
1 'polypeptide(L)'
;MCSYCEMAVIWMQNQLVQNKSLEQVLNYLDELCERIPSPMGESAVDCSSLSSMPVITFNIGGRNFDLRPEQYILKVASGGSEQCISGFTALDVPLWYVTISIMLLRYSHSWLKAAVSSSSDVCDPIHGRPQGTR
;
A
#
# COMPACT_ATOMS: atom_id res chain seq x y z
N MET A 1 12.04 -12.17 8.91
CA MET A 1 11.54 -11.76 10.25
C MET A 1 12.69 -11.11 11.00
N CYS A 2 12.56 -9.82 11.31
CA CYS A 2 13.66 -8.89 11.57
C CYS A 2 14.31 -9.07 12.95
N SER A 3 15.61 -9.36 13.00
CA SER A 3 16.45 -9.32 14.21
C SER A 3 16.45 -7.97 14.92
N TYR A 4 16.17 -6.90 14.16
CA TYR A 4 16.05 -5.54 14.69
C TYR A 4 14.81 -5.38 15.59
N CYS A 5 13.72 -6.09 15.32
CA CYS A 5 12.52 -6.07 16.15
C CYS A 5 12.74 -6.80 17.49
N GLU A 6 13.46 -7.92 17.49
CA GLU A 6 13.82 -8.62 18.74
C GLU A 6 14.70 -7.74 19.62
N MET A 7 15.67 -7.03 19.04
CA MET A 7 16.52 -6.10 19.79
C MET A 7 15.74 -4.90 20.33
N ALA A 8 14.79 -4.36 19.58
CA ALA A 8 13.91 -3.28 20.04
C ALA A 8 13.00 -3.73 21.20
N VAL A 9 12.42 -4.93 21.12
CA VAL A 9 11.57 -5.50 22.19
C VAL A 9 12.39 -5.79 23.45
N ILE A 10 13.58 -6.36 23.32
CA ILE A 10 14.48 -6.61 24.47
C ILE A 10 14.88 -5.31 25.15
N TRP A 11 15.15 -4.25 24.38
CA TRP A 11 15.50 -2.94 24.93
C TRP A 11 14.29 -2.29 25.64
N MET A 12 13.09 -2.39 25.07
CA MET A 12 11.85 -1.91 25.70
C MET A 12 11.56 -2.62 27.02
N GLN A 13 11.73 -3.94 27.06
CA GLN A 13 11.55 -4.73 28.28
C GLN A 13 12.54 -4.30 29.38
N ASN A 14 13.78 -3.98 29.02
CA ASN A 14 14.79 -3.53 29.98
C ASN A 14 14.42 -2.18 30.65
N GLN A 15 13.74 -1.26 29.97
CA GLN A 15 13.31 0.01 30.58
C GLN A 15 12.15 -0.16 31.55
N LEU A 16 11.22 -1.10 31.28
CA LEU A 16 10.10 -1.41 32.17
C LEU A 16 10.58 -2.09 33.46
N VAL A 17 11.63 -2.93 33.37
CA VAL A 17 12.30 -3.55 34.54
C VAL A 17 12.99 -2.51 35.43
N GLN A 18 13.36 -1.34 34.89
CA GLN A 18 14.02 -0.24 35.61
C GLN A 18 13.05 0.75 36.28
N ASN A 19 11.73 0.50 36.28
CA ASN A 19 10.71 1.30 36.99
C ASN A 19 10.79 2.82 36.74
N LYS A 20 11.04 3.23 35.48
CA LYS A 20 11.12 4.65 35.10
C LYS A 20 9.76 5.35 35.11
N SER A 21 9.79 6.68 35.24
CA SER A 21 8.57 7.51 35.21
C SER A 21 7.88 7.50 33.85
N LEU A 22 6.56 7.64 33.85
CA LEU A 22 5.72 7.69 32.64
C LEU A 22 6.23 8.70 31.62
N GLU A 23 6.66 9.88 32.08
CA GLU A 23 7.23 10.95 31.24
C GLU A 23 8.53 10.53 30.52
N GLN A 24 9.39 9.76 31.17
CA GLN A 24 10.62 9.25 30.55
C GLN A 24 10.33 8.16 29.52
N VAL A 25 9.27 7.38 29.74
CA VAL A 25 8.82 6.37 28.80
C VAL A 25 8.18 7.03 27.58
N LEU A 26 7.37 8.08 27.75
CA LEU A 26 6.76 8.81 26.63
C LEU A 26 7.79 9.48 25.72
N ASN A 27 8.72 10.25 26.29
CA ASN A 27 9.78 10.88 25.48
C ASN A 27 10.63 9.86 24.72
N TYR A 28 10.82 8.67 25.30
CA TYR A 28 11.55 7.60 24.64
C TYR A 28 10.75 6.92 23.51
N LEU A 29 9.43 6.77 23.69
CA LEU A 29 8.56 6.26 22.64
C LEU A 29 8.53 7.19 21.43
N ASP A 30 8.54 8.51 21.63
CA ASP A 30 8.60 9.47 20.53
C ASP A 30 9.89 9.33 19.71
N GLU A 31 11.06 9.20 20.37
CA GLU A 31 12.35 8.99 19.68
C GLU A 31 12.39 7.65 18.92
N LEU A 32 11.70 6.63 19.44
CA LEU A 32 11.60 5.33 18.76
C LEU A 32 10.64 5.37 17.57
N CYS A 33 9.51 6.06 17.69
CA CYS A 33 8.55 6.18 16.59
C CYS A 33 9.18 6.81 15.35
N GLU A 34 10.14 7.73 15.51
CA GLU A 34 10.90 8.31 14.39
C GLU A 34 11.91 7.32 13.76
N ARG A 35 12.36 6.31 14.51
CA ARG A 35 13.42 5.37 14.10
C ARG A 35 12.90 4.00 13.65
N ILE A 36 11.68 3.64 14.05
CA ILE A 36 11.08 2.36 13.71
C ILE A 36 10.42 2.47 12.33
N PRO A 37 10.88 1.68 11.34
CA PRO A 37 10.22 1.64 10.05
C PRO A 37 8.78 1.14 10.22
N SER A 38 7.82 1.74 9.49
CA SER A 38 6.41 1.36 9.55
C SER A 38 6.25 -0.15 9.39
N PRO A 39 5.45 -0.83 10.25
CA PRO A 39 5.24 -2.27 10.15
C PRO A 39 4.61 -2.70 8.80
N MET A 40 3.99 -1.76 8.07
CA MET A 40 3.47 -1.98 6.72
C MET A 40 4.46 -1.64 5.60
N GLY A 41 5.71 -1.29 5.94
CA GLY A 41 6.75 -0.96 4.96
C GLY A 41 6.58 0.40 4.29
N GLU A 42 5.69 1.25 4.83
CA GLU A 42 5.49 2.62 4.35
C GLU A 42 6.65 3.50 4.81
N SER A 43 7.37 4.08 3.85
CA SER A 43 8.39 5.09 4.13
C SER A 43 7.71 6.46 4.19
N ALA A 44 7.34 6.90 5.40
CA ALA A 44 6.90 8.27 5.62
C ALA A 44 8.04 9.23 5.22
N VAL A 45 7.69 10.30 4.53
CA VAL A 45 8.62 11.34 4.09
C VAL A 45 8.11 12.71 4.54
N ASP A 46 9.03 13.65 4.73
CA ASP A 46 8.64 15.03 5.00
C ASP A 46 8.03 15.67 3.75
N CYS A 47 6.75 16.05 3.84
CA CYS A 47 6.03 16.76 2.79
C CYS A 47 6.70 18.07 2.37
N SER A 48 7.43 18.74 3.27
CA SER A 48 8.09 20.01 2.99
C SER A 48 9.29 19.85 2.04
N SER A 49 9.88 18.66 2.00
CA SER A 49 11.08 18.35 1.21
C SER A 49 10.79 17.95 -0.23
N LEU A 50 9.52 17.83 -0.63
CA LEU A 50 9.09 17.35 -1.96
C LEU A 50 9.80 18.07 -3.12
N SER A 51 9.92 19.40 -3.05
CA SER A 51 10.54 20.20 -4.12
C SER A 51 12.04 19.97 -4.28
N SER A 52 12.70 19.39 -3.27
CA SER A 52 14.13 19.08 -3.29
C SER A 52 14.44 17.65 -3.72
N MET A 53 13.41 16.82 -3.91
CA MET A 53 13.60 15.42 -4.24
C MET A 53 13.94 15.22 -5.73
N PRO A 54 14.71 14.18 -6.08
CA PRO A 54 15.15 13.94 -7.45
C PRO A 54 14.02 13.38 -8.34
N VAL A 55 14.14 13.62 -9.64
CA VAL A 55 13.34 12.92 -10.65
C VAL A 55 13.90 11.51 -10.83
N ILE A 56 13.04 10.50 -10.81
CA ILE A 56 13.41 9.09 -10.98
C ILE A 56 13.07 8.65 -12.40
N THR A 57 14.04 8.12 -13.13
CA THR A 57 13.85 7.65 -14.51
C THR A 57 13.85 6.12 -14.57
N PHE A 58 12.78 5.54 -15.10
CA PHE A 58 12.70 4.11 -15.40
C PHE A 58 12.88 3.86 -16.89
N ASN A 59 13.78 2.94 -17.27
CA ASN A 59 13.88 2.48 -18.65
C ASN A 59 13.08 1.18 -18.82
N ILE A 60 11.99 1.25 -19.59
CA ILE A 60 11.13 0.10 -19.86
C ILE A 60 11.02 -0.06 -21.38
N GLY A 61 11.57 -1.16 -21.90
CA GLY A 61 11.54 -1.45 -23.34
C GLY A 61 12.29 -0.41 -24.18
N GLY A 62 13.37 0.18 -23.66
CA GLY A 62 14.17 1.19 -24.35
C GLY A 62 13.58 2.61 -24.33
N ARG A 63 12.48 2.83 -23.61
CA ARG A 63 11.89 4.16 -23.39
C ARG A 63 12.09 4.60 -21.95
N ASN A 64 12.43 5.86 -21.75
CA ASN A 64 12.59 6.47 -20.44
C ASN A 64 11.26 7.04 -19.95
N PHE A 65 10.92 6.74 -18.70
CA PHE A 65 9.74 7.24 -17.98
C PHE A 65 10.22 7.98 -16.74
N ASP A 66 10.11 9.31 -16.79
CA ASP A 66 10.53 10.18 -15.70
C ASP A 66 9.36 10.41 -14.73
N LEU A 67 9.58 10.10 -13.45
CA LEU A 67 8.66 10.34 -12.36
C LEU A 67 9.15 11.51 -11.52
N ARG A 68 8.33 12.55 -11.44
CA ARG A 68 8.55 13.70 -10.55
C ARG A 68 8.16 13.35 -9.10
N PRO A 69 8.69 14.07 -8.10
CA PRO A 69 8.33 13.87 -6.69
C PRO A 69 6.84 13.82 -6.41
N GLU A 70 6.06 14.64 -7.11
CA GLU A 70 4.60 14.69 -6.96
C GLU A 70 3.88 13.44 -7.49
N GLN A 71 4.57 12.60 -8.28
CA GLN A 71 4.02 11.40 -8.90
C GLN A 71 4.37 10.12 -8.14
N TYR A 72 5.49 10.10 -7.41
CA TYR A 72 5.90 8.93 -6.63
C TYR A 72 5.73 9.09 -5.11
N ILE A 73 5.33 10.27 -4.63
CA ILE A 73 4.91 10.49 -3.24
C ILE A 73 3.39 10.67 -3.16
N LEU A 74 2.77 9.90 -2.27
CA LEU A 74 1.35 9.94 -1.99
C LEU A 74 1.09 10.84 -0.79
N LYS A 75 0.16 11.80 -0.94
CA LYS A 75 -0.32 12.63 0.17
C LYS A 75 -1.61 12.04 0.73
N VAL A 76 -1.59 11.66 2.00
CA VAL A 76 -2.74 11.10 2.71
C VAL A 76 -3.12 12.06 3.82
N ALA A 77 -4.38 12.50 3.84
CA ALA A 77 -4.90 13.30 4.93
C ALA A 77 -5.37 12.37 6.06
N SER A 78 -4.79 12.51 7.25
CA SER A 78 -5.18 11.75 8.44
C SER A 78 -5.34 12.69 9.63
N GLY A 79 -6.52 12.69 10.25
CA GLY A 79 -6.77 13.41 11.51
C GLY A 79 -6.52 14.93 11.49
N GLY A 80 -6.55 15.59 10.32
CA GLY A 80 -6.28 17.03 10.19
C GLY A 80 -4.82 17.41 9.88
N SER A 81 -3.93 16.42 9.74
CA SER A 81 -2.56 16.59 9.25
C SER A 81 -2.34 15.87 7.92
N GLU A 82 -1.50 16.45 7.05
CA GLU A 82 -1.07 15.81 5.81
C GLU A 82 0.15 14.91 6.08
N GLN A 83 0.03 13.63 5.74
CA GLN A 83 1.13 12.68 5.80
C GLN A 83 1.58 12.33 4.38
N CYS A 84 2.87 12.46 4.11
CA CYS A 84 3.46 12.06 2.83
C CYS A 84 4.10 10.68 2.95
N ILE A 85 3.75 9.79 2.03
CA ILE A 85 4.19 8.40 2.01
C ILE A 85 4.82 8.11 0.65
N SER A 86 5.96 7.43 0.64
CA SER A 86 6.54 6.91 -0.61
C SER A 86 5.59 5.93 -1.29
N GLY A 87 5.31 6.11 -2.58
CA GLY A 87 4.57 5.16 -3.41
C GLY A 87 5.37 3.91 -3.76
N PHE A 88 6.64 3.83 -3.36
CA PHE A 88 7.45 2.63 -3.51
C PHE A 88 7.24 1.70 -2.31
N THR A 89 6.87 0.46 -2.61
CA THR A 89 6.76 -0.62 -1.62
C THR A 89 7.82 -1.69 -1.92
N ALA A 90 8.54 -2.10 -0.87
CA ALA A 90 9.46 -3.22 -0.97
C ALA A 90 8.67 -4.53 -0.81
N LEU A 91 8.54 -5.26 -1.91
CA LEU A 91 7.91 -6.58 -1.93
C LEU A 91 8.99 -7.66 -1.88
N ASP A 92 9.22 -8.23 -0.69
CA ASP A 92 10.09 -9.40 -0.47
C ASP A 92 9.29 -10.70 -0.65
N VAL A 93 8.74 -10.88 -1.86
CA VAL A 93 8.02 -12.11 -2.22
C VAL A 93 8.66 -12.75 -3.45
N PRO A 94 8.83 -14.09 -3.45
CA PRO A 94 9.23 -14.80 -4.65
C PRO A 94 8.31 -14.48 -5.82
N LEU A 95 8.88 -14.23 -7.00
CA LEU A 95 8.14 -13.85 -8.23
C LEU A 95 6.97 -14.80 -8.53
N TRP A 96 7.08 -16.08 -8.16
CA TRP A 96 6.02 -17.06 -8.38
C TRP A 96 4.73 -16.74 -7.61
N TYR A 97 4.80 -16.18 -6.40
CA TYR A 97 3.60 -15.76 -5.67
C TYR A 97 2.83 -14.67 -6.41
N VAL A 98 3.54 -13.68 -6.96
CA VAL A 98 2.94 -12.61 -7.75
C VAL A 98 2.27 -13.17 -9.00
N THR A 99 2.91 -14.12 -9.69
CA THR A 99 2.31 -14.77 -10.86
C THR A 99 1.07 -15.58 -10.51
N ILE A 100 1.05 -16.31 -9.39
CA ILE A 100 -0.12 -17.07 -8.94
C ILE A 100 -1.26 -16.12 -8.58
N SER A 101 -0.99 -15.03 -7.85
CA SER A 101 -2.01 -14.02 -7.52
C SER A 101 -2.61 -13.36 -8.77
N ILE A 102 -1.79 -12.97 -9.74
CA ILE A 102 -2.27 -12.40 -11.01
C ILE A 102 -3.07 -13.44 -11.81
N MET A 103 -2.62 -14.70 -11.83
CA MET A 103 -3.32 -15.78 -12.54
C MET A 103 -4.66 -16.10 -11.88
N LEU A 104 -4.74 -16.13 -10.54
CA LEU A 104 -5.98 -16.30 -9.78
C LEU A 104 -6.93 -15.12 -9.94
N LEU A 105 -6.43 -13.88 -9.92
CA LEU A 105 -7.24 -12.69 -10.21
C LEU A 105 -7.74 -12.71 -11.65
N ARG A 106 -6.90 -13.13 -12.62
CA ARG A 106 -7.31 -13.26 -14.01
C ARG A 106 -8.32 -14.40 -14.22
N TYR A 107 -8.18 -15.50 -13.47
CA TYR A 107 -9.14 -16.58 -13.43
C TYR A 107 -10.47 -16.08 -12.85
N SER A 108 -10.46 -15.39 -11.70
CA SER A 108 -11.65 -14.77 -11.11
C SER A 108 -12.32 -13.78 -12.06
N HIS A 109 -11.55 -12.94 -12.76
CA HIS A 109 -12.07 -12.04 -13.80
C HIS A 109 -12.65 -12.80 -15.01
N SER A 110 -12.07 -13.95 -15.38
CA SER A 110 -12.61 -14.80 -16.44
C SER A 110 -13.96 -15.42 -16.05
N TRP A 111 -14.11 -15.87 -14.79
CA TRP A 111 -15.39 -16.35 -14.26
C TRP A 111 -16.42 -15.23 -14.13
N LEU A 112 -16.02 -14.03 -13.70
CA LEU A 112 -16.89 -12.85 -13.67
C LEU A 112 -17.37 -12.46 -15.07
N LYS A 113 -16.49 -12.47 -16.08
CA LYS A 113 -16.89 -12.22 -17.47
C LYS A 113 -17.78 -13.33 -18.02
N ALA A 114 -17.53 -14.59 -17.68
CA ALA A 114 -18.41 -15.71 -18.06
C ALA A 114 -19.76 -15.65 -17.35
N ALA A 115 -19.81 -15.23 -16.09
CA ALA A 115 -21.05 -15.01 -15.33
C ALA A 115 -21.83 -13.80 -15.88
N VAL A 116 -21.16 -12.72 -16.26
CA VAL A 116 -21.77 -11.54 -16.91
C VAL A 116 -22.26 -11.87 -18.32
N SER A 117 -21.52 -12.67 -19.11
CA SER A 117 -21.99 -13.14 -20.42
C SER A 117 -23.10 -14.18 -20.31
N SER A 118 -23.17 -14.94 -19.21
CA SER A 118 -24.26 -15.89 -18.92
C SER A 118 -25.51 -15.18 -18.38
N SER A 119 -25.34 -14.01 -17.77
CA SER A 119 -26.43 -13.17 -17.25
C SER A 119 -26.90 -12.07 -18.20
N SER A 120 -26.45 -12.07 -19.47
CA SER A 120 -26.90 -11.14 -20.51
C SER A 120 -28.18 -11.59 -21.23
N ASP A 121 -28.72 -12.76 -20.91
CA ASP A 121 -30.11 -13.08 -21.23
C ASP A 121 -31.01 -12.63 -20.05
N VAL A 122 -31.81 -11.59 -20.30
CA VAL A 122 -32.91 -11.04 -19.49
C VAL A 122 -32.53 -9.93 -18.48
N CYS A 123 -32.57 -8.68 -18.96
CA CYS A 123 -33.50 -7.61 -18.53
C CYS A 123 -33.21 -6.32 -19.32
N ASP A 124 -33.88 -6.12 -20.47
CA ASP A 124 -33.95 -4.80 -21.11
C ASP A 124 -35.05 -3.96 -20.42
N PRO A 125 -34.73 -2.80 -19.82
CA PRO A 125 -35.75 -1.84 -19.44
C PRO A 125 -36.06 -0.97 -20.66
N ILE A 126 -37.36 -0.72 -20.90
CA ILE A 126 -37.94 0.17 -21.92
C ILE A 126 -38.27 -0.51 -23.27
N HIS A 127 -39.29 -1.38 -23.28
CA HIS A 127 -40.49 -1.24 -24.14
C HIS A 127 -41.52 -2.32 -23.76
N GLY A 128 -42.72 -1.90 -23.34
CA GLY A 128 -43.82 -2.83 -23.05
C GLY A 128 -44.49 -3.34 -24.31
N ARG A 129 -44.48 -4.67 -24.52
CA ARG A 129 -45.60 -5.53 -25.00
C ARG A 129 -45.06 -6.94 -25.28
N PRO A 130 -45.71 -8.03 -24.83
CA PRO A 130 -45.38 -9.37 -25.30
C PRO A 130 -46.03 -9.60 -26.68
N GLN A 131 -45.23 -9.89 -27.71
CA GLN A 131 -45.70 -10.68 -28.84
C GLN A 131 -45.11 -12.08 -28.73
N GLY A 132 -45.94 -13.02 -28.30
CA GLY A 132 -45.69 -14.42 -28.61
C GLY A 132 -45.94 -14.64 -30.09
N THR A 133 -45.01 -15.31 -30.78
CA THR A 133 -45.33 -15.99 -32.03
C THR A 133 -44.48 -17.24 -32.15
N ARG A 134 -45.19 -18.37 -32.14
CA ARG A 134 -44.94 -19.71 -32.72
C ARG A 134 -43.60 -20.41 -32.50
#